data_AF-A0A1R1XIT0-F1
#
_entry.id   AF-A0A1R1XIT0-F1
#
_cell.length_a   1.000
_cell.length_b   1.000
_cell.length_c   1.000
_cell.angle_alpha   90.00
_cell.angle_beta   90.00
_cell.angle_gamma   90.00
#
_symmetry.space_group_name_H-M   'P 1'
#
loop_
_entity.id
_entity.type
_entity.pdbx_description
1 polymer ?
#
loop_
_entity_poly.entity_id
_entity_poly.type
_entity_poly.pdbx_seq_one_letter_code
_entity_poly.pdbx_strand_id
1 'polypeptide(L)'
;MDQEDTNRVSVSQDQVKELTEMVKELLREKERNAEPEDPYITTRIPITDLAVYPELIEALPSIEEDFFRTPLTEEERKEAIHSCPRS
;
A
#
# COMPACT_ATOMS: atom_id res chain seq x y z
N MET A 1 36.47 21.84 31.90
CA MET A 1 35.42 22.75 31.40
C MET A 1 34.45 21.86 30.66
N ASP A 2 33.61 21.05 31.33
CA ASP A 2 32.91 19.95 30.61
C ASP A 2 31.52 19.61 31.18
N GLN A 3 30.98 20.43 32.10
CA GLN A 3 29.69 20.13 32.76
C GLN A 3 28.47 20.58 31.93
N GLU A 4 28.68 21.51 31.00
CA GLU A 4 27.63 22.06 30.13
C GLU A 4 27.26 21.09 29.01
N ASP A 5 28.25 20.34 28.51
CA ASP A 5 28.06 19.36 27.44
C ASP A 5 27.31 18.13 27.94
N THR A 6 27.61 17.66 29.16
CA THR A 6 26.89 16.55 29.79
C THR A 6 25.42 16.86 30.06
N ASN A 7 25.09 18.09 30.48
CA ASN A 7 23.68 18.50 30.68
C ASN A 7 22.92 18.63 29.36
N ARG A 8 23.59 19.04 28.29
CA ARG A 8 22.97 19.20 26.97
C ARG A 8 22.64 17.84 26.36
N VAL A 9 23.54 16.86 26.51
CA VAL A 9 23.35 15.47 26.06
C VAL A 9 22.21 14.79 26.84
N SER A 10 22.12 14.98 28.16
CA SER A 10 21.04 14.39 28.96
C SER A 10 19.67 14.95 28.61
N VAL A 11 19.56 16.27 28.39
CA VAL A 11 18.30 16.92 27.96
C VAL A 11 17.85 16.40 26.60
N SER A 12 18.77 16.20 25.65
CA SER A 12 18.44 15.60 24.35
C SER A 12 18.00 14.14 24.47
N GLN A 13 18.58 13.37 25.40
CA GLN A 13 18.18 11.99 25.65
C GLN A 13 16.78 11.89 26.26
N ASP A 14 16.44 12.78 27.18
CA ASP A 14 15.12 12.82 27.82
C ASP A 14 14.02 13.20 26.82
N GLN A 15 14.28 14.17 25.92
CA GLN A 15 13.36 14.53 24.84
C GLN A 15 13.13 13.38 23.86
N VAL A 16 14.18 12.64 23.49
CA VAL A 16 14.06 11.46 22.62
C VAL A 16 13.26 10.35 23.31
N LYS A 17 13.44 10.15 24.61
CA LYS A 17 12.68 9.18 25.39
C LYS A 17 11.20 9.55 25.46
N GLU A 18 10.88 10.83 25.69
CA GLU A 18 9.50 11.34 25.70
C GLU A 18 8.82 11.15 24.34
N LEU A 19 9.51 11.53 23.24
CA LEU A 19 9.03 11.29 21.88
C LEU A 19 8.80 9.81 21.59
N THR A 20 9.69 8.95 22.08
CA THR A 20 9.57 7.50 21.91
C THR A 20 8.32 6.95 22.61
N GLU A 21 8.01 7.43 23.82
CA GLU A 21 6.81 7.02 24.55
C GLU A 21 5.52 7.54 23.88
N MET A 22 5.52 8.78 23.38
CA MET A 22 4.41 9.32 22.60
C MET A 22 4.14 8.50 21.32
N VAL A 23 5.18 8.14 20.57
CA VAL A 23 5.03 7.31 19.36
C VAL A 23 4.47 5.93 19.71
N LYS A 24 4.94 5.30 20.79
CA LYS A 24 4.38 4.03 21.26
C LYS A 24 2.90 4.15 21.61
N GLU A 25 2.50 5.24 22.24
CA GLU A 25 1.09 5.48 22.58
C GLU A 25 0.21 5.66 21.35
N LEU A 26 0.67 6.44 20.37
CA LEU A 26 -0.01 6.62 19.09
C LEU A 26 -0.16 5.31 18.31
N LEU A 27 0.87 4.45 18.31
CA LEU A 27 0.79 3.14 17.67
C LEU A 27 -0.25 2.23 18.35
N ARG A 28 -0.29 2.22 19.69
CA ARG A 28 -1.31 1.48 20.44
C ARG A 28 -2.72 2.03 20.17
N GLU A 29 -2.86 3.34 20.02
CA GLU A 29 -4.15 3.97 19.70
C GLU A 29 -4.61 3.62 18.28
N LYS A 30 -3.70 3.66 17.30
CA LYS A 30 -3.97 3.23 15.93
C LYS A 30 -4.46 1.78 15.85
N GLU A 31 -3.86 0.89 16.64
CA GLU A 31 -4.24 -0.52 16.68
C GLU A 31 -5.60 -0.74 17.36
N ARG A 32 -5.90 0.02 18.42
CA ARG A 32 -7.22 0.01 19.09
C ARG A 32 -8.35 0.60 18.23
N ASN A 33 -8.03 1.55 17.37
CA ASN A 33 -8.96 2.21 16.45
C ASN A 33 -8.95 1.57 15.05
N ALA A 34 -8.34 0.38 14.88
CA ALA A 34 -8.42 -0.34 13.63
C ALA A 34 -9.89 -0.68 13.36
N GLU A 35 -10.45 -0.08 12.30
CA GLU A 35 -11.79 -0.40 11.86
C GLU A 35 -11.82 -1.87 11.44
N PRO A 36 -12.82 -2.66 11.87
CA PRO A 36 -12.92 -4.04 11.42
C PRO A 36 -13.02 -4.06 9.89
N GLU A 37 -12.23 -4.92 9.25
CA GLU A 37 -12.39 -5.16 7.82
C GLU A 37 -13.85 -5.53 7.54
N ASP A 38 -14.43 -4.83 6.56
CA ASP A 38 -15.82 -5.05 6.16
C ASP A 38 -16.00 -6.53 5.77
N PRO A 39 -16.91 -7.28 6.43
CA PRO A 39 -17.13 -8.70 6.15
C PRO A 39 -17.53 -9.01 4.71
N TYR A 40 -18.06 -8.03 3.98
CA TYR A 40 -18.47 -8.15 2.58
C TYR A 40 -17.37 -7.75 1.61
N ILE A 41 -16.28 -7.14 2.08
CA ILE A 41 -15.09 -6.82 1.29
C ILE A 41 -14.07 -7.93 1.48
N THR A 42 -14.04 -8.86 0.55
CA THR A 42 -12.99 -9.88 0.48
C THR A 42 -11.92 -9.43 -0.51
N THR A 43 -10.65 -9.45 -0.09
CA THR A 43 -9.49 -9.42 -0.99
C THR A 43 -9.53 -10.69 -1.85
N ARG A 44 -10.19 -10.61 -3.01
CA ARG A 44 -10.25 -11.72 -3.96
C ARG A 44 -8.87 -11.94 -4.55
N ILE A 45 -8.43 -13.19 -4.54
CA ILE A 45 -7.20 -13.59 -5.22
C ILE A 45 -7.49 -13.55 -6.73
N PRO A 46 -6.74 -12.74 -7.51
CA PRO A 46 -6.89 -12.61 -8.96
C PRO A 46 -7.10 -13.91 -9.73
N ILE A 47 -6.33 -14.93 -9.35
CA ILE A 47 -6.22 -16.21 -10.02
C ILE A 47 -7.54 -16.99 -9.95
N THR A 48 -8.34 -16.83 -8.88
CA THR A 48 -9.61 -17.57 -8.76
C THR A 48 -10.68 -17.08 -9.73
N ASP A 49 -10.67 -15.79 -10.07
CA ASP A 49 -11.63 -15.22 -11.01
C ASP A 49 -11.26 -15.56 -12.47
N LEU A 50 -9.96 -15.68 -12.75
CA LEU A 50 -9.43 -16.02 -14.07
C LEU A 50 -9.51 -17.53 -14.36
N ALA A 51 -9.46 -18.39 -13.33
CA ALA A 51 -9.57 -19.85 -13.46
C ALA A 51 -10.87 -20.33 -14.13
N VAL A 52 -11.92 -19.50 -14.15
CA VAL A 52 -13.19 -19.80 -14.84
C VAL A 52 -13.04 -19.71 -16.37
N TYR A 53 -11.96 -19.10 -16.86
CA TYR A 53 -11.68 -18.86 -18.28
C TYR A 53 -10.33 -19.48 -18.70
N PRO A 54 -10.22 -20.82 -18.77
CA PRO A 54 -8.97 -21.49 -19.13
C PRO A 54 -8.47 -21.11 -20.53
N GLU A 55 -9.39 -20.91 -21.48
CA GLU A 55 -9.07 -20.46 -22.84
C GLU A 55 -8.45 -19.06 -22.86
N LEU A 56 -8.81 -18.19 -21.91
CA LEU A 56 -8.27 -16.83 -21.81
C LEU A 56 -6.83 -16.85 -21.28
N ILE A 57 -6.55 -17.73 -20.32
CA ILE A 57 -5.18 -17.97 -19.80
C ILE A 57 -4.30 -18.52 -20.92
N GLU A 58 -4.82 -19.46 -21.71
CA GLU A 58 -4.07 -20.05 -22.83
C GLU A 58 -3.79 -19.04 -23.94
N ALA A 59 -4.78 -18.22 -24.31
CA ALA A 59 -4.64 -17.20 -25.34
C ALA A 59 -3.73 -16.05 -24.90
N LEU A 60 -3.72 -15.71 -23.60
CA LEU A 60 -2.95 -14.59 -23.04
C LEU A 60 -2.21 -15.03 -21.77
N PRO A 61 -1.07 -15.74 -21.87
CA PRO A 61 -0.36 -16.26 -20.70
C PRO A 61 0.10 -15.18 -19.70
N SER A 62 0.38 -13.96 -20.17
CA SER A 62 0.78 -12.84 -19.31
C SER A 62 -0.37 -12.25 -18.49
N ILE A 63 -1.62 -12.64 -18.78
CA ILE A 63 -2.79 -12.07 -18.12
C ILE A 63 -2.83 -12.41 -16.63
N GLU A 64 -2.25 -13.53 -16.19
CA GLU A 64 -2.18 -13.88 -14.77
C GLU A 64 -1.42 -12.80 -13.95
N GLU A 65 -0.41 -12.18 -14.55
CA GLU A 65 0.39 -11.12 -13.93
C GLU A 65 -0.17 -9.71 -14.19
N ASP A 66 -0.86 -9.51 -15.31
CA ASP A 66 -1.32 -8.20 -15.80
C ASP A 66 -2.82 -7.91 -15.57
N PHE A 67 -3.62 -8.87 -15.11
CA PHE A 67 -5.08 -8.69 -14.98
C PHE A 67 -5.46 -7.57 -14.00
N PHE A 68 -4.66 -7.37 -12.95
CA PHE A 68 -4.89 -6.36 -11.91
C PHE A 68 -3.79 -5.30 -11.89
N ARG A 69 -3.39 -4.78 -13.07
CA ARG A 69 -2.58 -3.56 -13.10
C ARG A 69 -3.37 -2.38 -12.58
N THR A 70 -2.64 -1.38 -12.09
CA THR A 70 -3.19 -0.05 -11.79
C THR A 70 -4.08 0.39 -12.95
N PRO A 71 -5.32 0.84 -12.68
CA PRO A 71 -6.17 1.39 -13.73
C PRO A 71 -5.40 2.43 -14.54
N LEU A 72 -5.44 2.34 -15.87
CA LEU A 72 -4.86 3.37 -16.73
C LEU A 72 -5.44 4.73 -16.36
N THR A 73 -4.60 5.76 -16.37
CA THR A 73 -5.07 7.15 -16.28
C THR A 73 -6.00 7.46 -17.45
N GLU A 74 -6.81 8.52 -17.33
CA GLU A 74 -7.77 8.88 -18.37
C GLU A 74 -7.08 9.17 -19.71
N GLU A 75 -5.91 9.82 -19.64
CA GLU A 75 -5.04 10.13 -20.77
C GLU A 75 -4.53 8.86 -21.45
N GLU A 76 -3.94 7.93 -20.68
CA GLU A 76 -3.43 6.65 -21.21
C GLU A 76 -4.54 5.80 -21.84
N ARG A 77 -5.72 5.77 -21.20
CA ARG A 77 -6.89 5.07 -21.74
C ARG A 77 -7.31 5.67 -23.09
N LYS A 78 -7.32 6.99 -23.19
CA LYS A 78 -7.70 7.71 -24.41
C LYS A 78 -6.71 7.43 -25.54
N GLU A 79 -5.41 7.46 -25.26
CA GLU A 79 -4.36 7.14 -26.22
C GLU A 79 -4.46 5.70 -26.71
N ALA A 80 -4.62 4.73 -25.81
CA ALA A 80 -4.75 3.33 -26.17
C ALA A 80 -5.94 3.08 -27.12
N ILE A 81 -7.11 3.67 -26.82
CA ILE A 81 -8.30 3.55 -27.67
C ILE A 81 -8.07 4.16 -29.06
N HIS A 82 -7.43 5.33 -29.13
CA HIS A 82 -7.18 6.02 -30.40
C HIS A 82 -6.00 5.44 -31.19
N SER A 83 -5.11 4.67 -30.55
CA SER A 83 -3.99 3.98 -31.19
C SER A 83 -4.41 2.77 -32.01
N CYS A 84 -5.60 2.22 -31.75
CA CYS A 84 -6.09 1.05 -32.44
C CYS A 84 -6.42 1.40 -33.91
N PRO A 85 -5.87 0.66 -34.90
CA PRO A 85 -6.17 0.91 -36.31
C PRO A 85 -7.67 0.75 -36.55
N ARG A 86 -8.27 1.78 -37.14
CA ARG A 86 -9.67 1.71 -37.54
C ARG A 86 -9.76 0.83 -38.79
N SER A 87 -10.28 -0.38 -38.64
CA SER A 87 -10.56 -1.31 -39.76
C SER A 87 -11.63 -0.78 -40.70
#